data_AF-A0A2D1AHD2-F1
#
_entry.id   AF-A0A2D1AHD2-F1
#
_cell.length_a   1.000
_cell.length_b   1.000
_cell.length_c   1.000
_cell.angle_alpha   90.00
_cell.angle_beta   90.00
_cell.angle_gamma   90.00
#
_symmetry.space_group_name_H-M   'P 1'
#
loop_
_entity.id
_entity.type
_entity.pdbx_description
1 polymer ?
#
loop_
_entity_poly.entity_id
_entity_poly.type
_entity_poly.pdbx_seq_one_letter_code
_entity_poly.pdbx_strand_id
1 'polypeptide(L)' 'SGCPRGASYSWYLYSAARLKFPLVRSRLLKAYRDAKVAHPDPVDAWAHIMADPIRANN' A
#
# COMPACT_ATOMS: atom_id res chain seq x y z
N SER A 1 32.48 12.35 18.53
CA SER A 1 31.83 11.16 19.14
C SER A 1 30.59 10.84 18.33
N GLY A 2 30.46 9.63 17.78
CA GLY A 2 29.30 9.25 16.95
C GLY A 2 28.04 9.04 17.79
N CYS A 3 26.87 9.36 17.23
CA CYS A 3 25.57 9.10 17.86
C CYS A 3 25.24 7.59 17.79
N PRO A 4 24.79 6.94 18.87
CA PRO A 4 24.52 5.49 18.90
C PRO A 4 23.49 5.03 17.86
N ARG A 5 22.62 5.94 17.37
CA ARG A 5 21.65 5.66 16.30
C ARG A 5 22.31 5.47 14.92
N GLY A 6 23.46 6.09 14.66
CA GLY A 6 24.19 5.95 13.40
C GLY A 6 24.96 4.63 13.32
N ALA A 7 25.40 4.09 14.46
CA ALA A 7 26.15 2.85 14.53
C ALA A 7 25.33 1.60 14.15
N SER A 8 24.00 1.66 14.29
CA SER A 8 23.09 0.56 13.93
C SER A 8 22.51 0.65 12.51
N TYR A 9 22.89 1.67 11.72
CA TYR A 9 22.27 1.90 10.41
C TYR A 9 22.48 0.73 9.42
N SER A 10 23.62 0.05 9.48
CA SER A 10 23.94 -1.12 8.64
C SER A 10 22.92 -2.26 8.79
N TRP A 11 22.23 -2.35 9.93
CA TRP A 11 21.20 -3.35 10.18
C TRP A 11 19.98 -3.16 9.27
N TYR A 12 19.57 -1.93 8.96
CA TYR A 12 18.39 -1.67 8.12
C TYR A 12 18.54 -2.17 6.67
N LEU A 13 19.76 -2.32 6.17
CA LEU A 13 20.01 -2.79 4.80
C LEU A 13 19.67 -4.28 4.61
N TYR A 14 19.71 -5.08 5.67
CA TYR A 14 19.45 -6.52 5.60
C TYR A 14 18.48 -7.02 6.66
N SER A 15 17.88 -6.12 7.44
CA SER A 15 16.91 -6.50 8.46
C SER A 15 15.63 -7.07 7.84
N ALA A 16 14.94 -7.90 8.62
CA ALA A 16 13.65 -8.47 8.26
C ALA A 16 12.57 -7.40 8.01
N ALA A 17 12.76 -6.18 8.53
CA ALA A 17 11.84 -5.05 8.34
C ALA A 17 12.09 -4.26 7.05
N ARG A 18 13.10 -4.60 6.25
CA ARG A 18 13.39 -3.90 4.99
C ARG A 18 12.30 -4.15 3.95
N LEU A 19 11.61 -3.10 3.56
CA LEU A 19 10.67 -3.13 2.44
C LEU A 19 11.43 -3.32 1.12
N LYS A 20 11.15 -4.42 0.42
CA LYS A 20 11.72 -4.71 -0.90
C LYS A 20 10.81 -4.31 -2.05
N PHE A 21 9.50 -4.27 -1.80
CA PHE A 21 8.47 -4.08 -2.80
C PHE A 21 7.38 -3.12 -2.31
N PRO A 22 6.67 -2.44 -3.22
CA PRO A 22 5.49 -1.66 -2.85
C PRO A 22 4.42 -2.59 -2.27
N LEU A 23 3.87 -2.21 -1.13
CA LEU A 23 2.83 -2.97 -0.44
C LEU A 23 1.51 -2.21 -0.52
N VAL A 24 0.45 -2.93 -0.87
CA VAL A 24 -0.93 -2.46 -0.84
C VAL A 24 -1.75 -3.47 -0.05
N ARG A 25 -2.72 -3.04 0.75
CA ARG A 25 -3.60 -3.96 1.45
C ARG A 25 -4.32 -4.86 0.43
N SER A 26 -4.28 -6.17 0.65
CA SER A 26 -4.83 -7.17 -0.28
C SER A 26 -6.29 -6.89 -0.66
N ARG A 27 -7.13 -6.53 0.33
CA ARG A 27 -8.54 -6.20 0.11
C ARG A 27 -8.74 -4.98 -0.79
N LEU A 28 -7.98 -3.91 -0.55
CA LEU A 28 -8.00 -2.71 -1.39
C LEU A 28 -7.58 -3.04 -2.82
N LEU A 29 -6.51 -3.82 -2.97
CA LEU A 29 -6.01 -4.22 -4.28
C LEU A 29 -7.01 -5.07 -5.07
N LYS A 30 -7.76 -5.95 -4.39
CA LYS A 30 -8.84 -6.73 -4.99
C LYS A 30 -9.97 -5.81 -5.48
N ALA A 31 -10.51 -4.96 -4.61
CA ALA A 31 -11.58 -4.03 -4.96
C ALA A 31 -11.17 -3.09 -6.11
N TYR A 32 -9.92 -2.64 -6.13
CA TYR A 32 -9.40 -1.79 -7.21
C TYR A 32 -9.30 -2.51 -8.55
N ARG A 33 -8.86 -3.77 -8.56
CA ARG A 33 -8.81 -4.57 -9.80
C ARG A 33 -10.21 -4.84 -10.34
N ASP A 34 -11.16 -5.19 -9.48
CA ASP A 34 -12.54 -5.44 -9.86
C ASP A 34 -13.20 -4.14 -10.41
N ALA A 35 -12.96 -3.00 -9.76
CA ALA A 35 -13.45 -1.70 -10.21
C ALA A 35 -12.83 -1.27 -11.55
N LYS A 36 -11.54 -1.52 -11.79
CA LYS A 36 -10.86 -1.23 -13.06
C LYS A 36 -11.39 -2.03 -14.25
N VAL A 37 -12.01 -3.19 -14.01
CA VAL A 37 -12.66 -3.97 -15.08
C VAL A 37 -13.97 -3.30 -15.49
N ALA A 38 -14.72 -2.75 -14.53
CA ALA A 38 -15.99 -2.06 -14.78
C ALA A 38 -15.82 -0.61 -15.25
N HIS A 39 -14.77 0.07 -14.79
CA HIS A 39 -14.49 1.48 -15.06
C HIS A 39 -13.08 1.61 -15.68
N PRO A 40 -12.98 1.85 -17.00
CA PRO A 40 -11.70 1.99 -17.69
C PRO A 40 -10.88 3.19 -17.19
N ASP A 41 -11.57 4.27 -16.79
CA ASP A 41 -10.94 5.43 -16.16
C ASP A 41 -10.56 5.09 -14.70
N PRO A 42 -9.26 5.17 -14.34
CA PRO A 42 -8.82 4.89 -12.97
C PRO A 42 -9.40 5.86 -11.93
N VAL A 43 -9.77 7.08 -12.32
CA VAL A 43 -10.39 8.07 -11.43
C VAL A 43 -11.82 7.65 -11.11
N ASP A 44 -12.58 7.22 -12.11
CA ASP A 44 -13.95 6.70 -11.91
C ASP A 44 -13.93 5.39 -11.11
N ALA A 45 -12.98 4.50 -11.38
CA ALA A 45 -12.79 3.27 -10.61
C ALA A 45 -12.53 3.57 -9.12
N TRP A 46 -11.74 4.60 -8.83
CA TRP A 46 -11.47 5.04 -7.46
C TRP A 46 -12.69 5.68 -6.79
N ALA A 47 -13.40 6.56 -7.51
CA ALA A 47 -14.62 7.19 -7.04
C ALA A 47 -15.68 6.13 -6.67
N HIS A 48 -15.82 5.08 -7.49
CA HIS A 48 -16.73 3.97 -7.26
C HIS A 48 -16.39 3.14 -6.00
N ILE A 49 -15.11 2.97 -5.65
CA ILE A 49 -14.70 2.26 -4.42
C ILE A 49 -15.00 3.12 -3.20
N MET A 50 -14.71 4.42 -3.27
CA MET A 50 -14.91 5.36 -2.16
C MET A 50 -16.39 5.67 -1.89
N ALA A 51 -17.23 5.63 -2.93
CA ALA A 51 -18.67 5.83 -2.82
C ALA A 51 -19.41 4.67 -2.13
N ASP A 52 -18.79 3.48 -2.02
CA ASP A 52 -19.37 2.33 -1.34
C ASP A 52 -18.80 2.19 0.10
N PRO A 53 -19.56 2.54 1.14
CA PRO A 53 -19.09 2.47 2.53
C PRO A 53 -18.77 1.03 2.98
N ILE A 54 -19.34 0.01 2.33
CA ILE A 54 -19.05 -1.41 2.64
C ILE A 54 -17.70 -1.83 2.05
N ARG A 55 -17.28 -1.24 0.93
CA ARG A 55 -15.95 -1.47 0.33
C ARG A 55 -14.86 -0.63 0.98
N ALA A 56 -15.20 0.55 1.48
CA ALA A 56 -14.24 1.50 2.08
C ALA A 56 -13.83 1.14 3.53
N ASN A 57 -14.75 0.63 4.36
CA ASN A 57 -14.55 0.57 5.82
C ASN A 57 -14.24 -0.82 6.39
N ASN A 58 -13.99 -1.80 5.54
CA ASN A 58 -14.06 -3.22 5.87
C ASN A 58 -12.81 -3.94 5.37
#